data_AF-A0A0L0CGR0-F1
#
_entry.id   AF-A0A0L0CGR0-F1
#
_cell.length_a   1.000
_cell.length_b   1.000
_cell.length_c   1.000
_cell.angle_alpha   90.00
_cell.angle_beta   90.00
_cell.angle_gamma   90.00
#
_symmetry.space_group_name_H-M   'P 1'
#
loop_
_entity.id
_entity.type
_entity.pdbx_description
1 polymer ?
#
loop_
_entity_poly.entity_id
_entity_poly.type
_entity_poly.pdbx_seq_one_letter_code
_entity_poly.pdbx_strand_id
1 'polypeptide(L)'
;MAYPIEIDYYYKFIMSLIPEVENLRLNEEMEYSKSQFDMPIMTPEVSTSERAFNDNIKQLAIKDSSTAEKIEIEMLKRNFEPDHSLKSAEQYEFLAAITAARVNDVFDMERYELLGDAFLKFSTSLYLANKYTNWHEGFLTIVKGRMVSNRNLLYCMNDTNICQMICSTLFNPNASWVPPLASLPSNLLELLKKKLPAASTLSPSDFYSLQLTEEEILSGKCSAEKLERFDQACIKNQELVAGNVEIDLENDMNIFINRDVIRDKIVADTLEALLGVCVKNYGIHRSFRMLEFFGICKGESQSSLVNLLDLKLCGSQLRANISKKEIDGFLGEYKYLERNLGYTFRDRAYLLQALTHPSYPTNRLTGCYQELEFIGDAILDMLITCYIFERHQNMNPGKMTDLRMALVNNITLGCICVRHKFHLFLLYENSALFEAIKTFADFQESQNYRVTDQVRILMEENNDSINPFNDILNDSNNEEDNSENDDDDDEAMERTEHSDWPHEKKAYNLAKNVDVPKALGDIVEALIAAVYLDCRNLDITWQVIYNLMKFELEEFSRNVPIDPVRQLEENKQAKPKYKPPVIDNNDVMVECVFNCLDKLLTTHGFGCNAKQAKKAAAKQALQILAKHSN
;
A
#
# COMPACT_ATOMS: atom_id res chain seq x y z
N MET A 1 5.61 29.95 -72.12
CA MET A 1 6.68 28.92 -72.19
C MET A 1 6.90 28.42 -70.78
N ALA A 2 6.30 27.27 -70.42
CA ALA A 2 6.58 26.61 -69.16
C ALA A 2 7.72 25.62 -69.42
N TYR A 3 8.85 25.81 -68.73
CA TYR A 3 9.97 24.87 -68.79
C TYR A 3 9.54 23.55 -68.15
N PRO A 4 9.80 22.39 -68.80
CA PRO A 4 9.50 21.11 -68.18
C PRO A 4 10.47 20.92 -67.02
N ILE A 5 9.94 20.91 -65.80
CA ILE A 5 10.71 20.58 -64.60
C ILE A 5 11.16 19.13 -64.76
N GLU A 6 12.46 18.91 -64.89
CA GLU A 6 13.07 17.58 -64.99
C GLU A 6 12.90 16.84 -63.65
N ILE A 7 11.75 16.17 -63.50
CA ILE A 7 11.43 15.28 -62.38
C ILE A 7 12.53 14.22 -62.21
N ASP A 8 13.20 13.82 -63.29
CA ASP A 8 14.28 12.85 -63.28
C ASP A 8 15.55 13.36 -62.56
N TYR A 9 15.82 14.67 -62.60
CA TYR A 9 16.92 15.29 -61.85
C TYR A 9 16.64 15.26 -60.34
N TYR A 10 15.43 15.64 -59.92
CA TYR A 10 15.04 15.60 -58.52
C TYR A 10 14.93 14.18 -57.98
N TYR A 11 14.45 13.22 -58.78
CA TYR A 11 14.40 11.82 -58.40
C TYR A 11 15.81 11.24 -58.18
N LYS A 12 16.75 11.49 -59.09
CA LYS A 12 18.15 11.08 -58.93
C LYS A 12 18.85 11.79 -57.76
N PHE A 13 18.54 13.06 -57.54
CA PHE A 13 19.05 13.82 -56.39
C PHE A 13 18.55 13.24 -55.06
N ILE A 14 17.25 12.96 -54.95
CA ILE A 14 16.66 12.37 -53.74
C ILE A 14 17.19 10.94 -53.51
N MET A 15 17.27 10.11 -54.56
CA MET A 15 17.80 8.75 -54.44
C MET A 15 19.29 8.71 -54.13
N SER A 16 20.06 9.72 -54.52
CA SER A 16 21.47 9.88 -54.15
C SER A 16 21.67 10.25 -52.68
N LEU A 17 20.69 10.95 -52.08
CA LEU A 17 20.76 11.45 -50.70
C LEU A 17 20.19 10.46 -49.68
N ILE A 18 19.32 9.54 -50.07
CA ILE A 18 18.74 8.53 -49.18
C ILE A 18 19.82 7.67 -48.47
N PRO A 19 20.85 7.14 -49.17
CA PRO A 19 21.90 6.37 -48.51
C PRO A 19 22.73 7.20 -47.53
N GLU A 20 22.92 8.49 -47.79
CA GLU A 20 23.63 9.40 -46.88
C GLU A 20 22.79 9.73 -45.65
N VAL A 21 21.47 9.92 -45.80
CA VAL A 21 20.54 10.15 -44.69
C VAL A 21 20.35 8.90 -43.85
N GLU A 22 20.27 7.71 -44.47
CA GLU A 22 20.21 6.44 -43.73
C GLU A 22 21.51 6.16 -42.97
N ASN A 23 22.67 6.45 -43.57
CA ASN A 23 23.96 6.34 -42.87
C ASN A 23 24.13 7.40 -41.77
N LEU A 24 23.63 8.63 -41.97
CA LEU A 24 23.60 9.66 -40.92
C LEU A 24 22.71 9.23 -39.76
N ARG A 25 21.54 8.65 -40.05
CA ARG A 25 20.62 8.16 -39.03
C ARG A 25 21.18 6.95 -38.28
N LEU A 26 21.84 6.01 -38.97
CA LEU A 26 22.56 4.91 -38.35
C LEU A 26 23.76 5.38 -37.52
N ASN A 27 24.49 6.40 -38.00
CA ASN A 27 25.59 7.01 -37.25
C ASN A 27 25.08 7.79 -36.03
N GLU A 28 23.96 8.51 -36.15
CA GLU A 28 23.28 9.17 -35.01
C GLU A 28 22.75 8.13 -34.03
N GLU A 29 22.14 7.03 -34.46
CA GLU A 29 21.71 5.92 -33.57
C GLU A 29 22.92 5.23 -32.90
N MET A 30 24.04 5.08 -33.62
CA MET A 30 25.31 4.58 -33.08
C MET A 30 26.02 5.57 -32.16
N GLU A 31 25.90 6.87 -32.39
CA GLU A 31 26.46 7.94 -31.54
C GLU A 31 25.56 8.23 -30.33
N TYR A 32 24.23 8.12 -30.46
CA TYR A 32 23.29 8.15 -29.34
C TYR A 32 23.51 6.93 -28.44
N SER A 33 23.62 5.72 -29.02
CA SER A 33 23.95 4.51 -28.24
C SER A 33 25.38 4.49 -27.69
N LYS A 34 26.33 5.26 -28.24
CA LYS A 34 27.64 5.44 -27.60
C LYS A 34 27.63 6.54 -26.54
N SER A 35 26.98 7.68 -26.78
CA SER A 35 26.98 8.83 -25.85
C SER A 35 26.08 8.65 -24.63
N GLN A 36 25.03 7.82 -24.71
CA GLN A 36 24.27 7.40 -23.53
C GLN A 36 25.02 6.39 -22.64
N PHE A 37 25.99 5.66 -23.20
CA PHE A 37 26.66 4.54 -22.55
C PHE A 37 28.14 4.79 -22.22
N ASP A 38 28.79 5.76 -22.87
CA ASP A 38 30.11 6.29 -22.51
C ASP A 38 29.95 7.39 -21.45
N MET A 39 29.67 6.98 -20.21
CA MET A 39 29.85 7.81 -19.02
C MET A 39 30.58 6.99 -17.95
N PRO A 40 31.48 7.63 -17.18
CA PRO A 40 32.44 6.94 -16.33
C PRO A 40 31.71 6.08 -15.30
N ILE A 41 32.14 4.82 -15.21
CA ILE A 41 31.85 3.97 -14.06
C ILE A 41 32.41 4.73 -12.85
N MET A 42 31.57 5.07 -11.85
CA MET A 42 32.11 5.40 -10.53
C MET A 42 32.68 4.12 -9.91
N THR A 43 33.88 3.76 -10.32
CA THR A 43 34.87 3.07 -9.49
C THR A 43 35.85 4.12 -8.98
N PRO A 44 36.28 4.05 -7.72
CA PRO A 44 37.14 5.07 -7.13
C PRO A 44 38.56 4.96 -7.72
N GLU A 45 38.86 5.76 -8.75
CA GLU A 45 40.24 5.89 -9.24
C GLU A 45 40.99 6.93 -8.42
N VAL A 46 41.88 6.39 -7.58
CA VAL A 46 43.03 7.10 -7.04
C VAL A 46 43.99 7.38 -8.20
N SER A 47 44.06 8.64 -8.63
CA SER A 47 45.20 9.14 -9.41
C SER A 47 45.72 10.45 -8.82
N THR A 48 46.66 10.26 -7.88
CA THR A 48 47.77 11.13 -7.48
C THR A 48 47.92 12.47 -8.21
N SER A 49 47.64 13.57 -7.52
CA SER A 49 48.41 14.80 -7.61
C SER A 49 48.53 15.43 -6.22
N GLU A 50 49.69 15.26 -5.61
CA GLU A 50 50.05 15.88 -4.33
C GLU A 50 50.25 17.40 -4.49
N ARG A 51 49.89 18.13 -3.43
CA ARG A 51 50.23 19.53 -3.05
C ARG A 51 49.35 20.61 -3.71
N ALA A 52 48.69 21.50 -2.99
CA ALA A 52 48.63 21.77 -1.56
C ALA A 52 47.36 22.60 -1.32
N PHE A 53 46.47 22.18 -0.41
CA PHE A 53 45.72 23.12 0.43
C PHE A 53 45.18 22.33 1.63
N ASN A 54 45.84 22.56 2.76
CA ASN A 54 45.58 21.95 4.04
C ASN A 54 44.31 22.52 4.68
N ASP A 55 43.73 21.69 5.54
CA ASP A 55 42.93 22.02 6.72
C ASP A 55 41.53 22.63 6.49
N ASN A 56 40.50 21.75 6.42
CA ASN A 56 39.24 21.87 7.21
C ASN A 56 38.07 20.97 6.72
N ILE A 57 38.28 19.68 6.42
CA ILE A 57 37.16 18.72 6.38
C ILE A 57 37.59 17.42 7.06
N LYS A 58 37.32 17.31 8.37
CA LYS A 58 37.18 16.02 9.06
C LYS A 58 35.71 15.63 9.00
N GLN A 59 35.30 14.82 8.01
CA GLN A 59 34.19 13.88 8.17
C GLN A 59 34.12 12.87 7.01
N LEU A 60 34.28 11.60 7.41
CA LEU A 60 33.66 10.39 6.84
C LEU A 60 34.11 9.94 5.44
N ALA A 61 35.38 9.55 5.32
CA ALA A 61 35.79 8.54 4.35
C ALA A 61 35.27 7.16 4.81
N ILE A 62 34.37 6.57 4.03
CA ILE A 62 33.88 5.21 4.20
C ILE A 62 35.04 4.25 3.90
N LYS A 63 35.44 3.45 4.89
CA LYS A 63 36.30 2.29 4.68
C LYS A 63 35.52 1.27 3.85
N ASP A 64 36.13 0.80 2.78
CA ASP A 64 35.74 -0.45 2.12
C ASP A 64 35.76 -1.59 3.15
N SER A 65 34.60 -1.90 3.72
CA SER A 65 34.37 -3.17 4.41
C SER A 65 34.03 -4.21 3.37
N SER A 66 35.02 -5.02 3.02
CA SER A 66 34.93 -6.27 2.28
C SER A 66 34.18 -7.37 3.06
N THR A 67 32.95 -7.06 3.46
CA THR A 67 31.92 -7.99 3.92
C THR A 67 30.57 -7.32 3.64
N ALA A 68 29.99 -7.53 2.46
CA ALA A 68 28.57 -7.29 2.29
C ALA A 68 27.86 -8.22 3.29
N GLU A 69 27.33 -7.68 4.39
CA GLU A 69 26.46 -8.43 5.29
C GLU A 69 25.32 -8.96 4.43
N LYS A 70 25.34 -10.26 4.12
CA LYS A 70 24.19 -10.94 3.50
C LYS A 70 23.08 -10.90 4.53
N ILE A 71 22.19 -9.92 4.40
CA ILE A 71 20.98 -9.85 5.22
C ILE A 71 20.02 -10.90 4.65
N GLU A 72 20.06 -12.08 5.26
CA GLU A 72 19.23 -13.22 4.90
C GLU A 72 17.97 -13.25 5.78
N ILE A 73 16.82 -13.56 5.18
CA ILE A 73 15.55 -13.73 5.90
C ILE A 73 15.48 -15.16 6.45
N GLU A 74 15.32 -15.31 7.76
CA GLU A 74 15.32 -16.63 8.41
C GLU A 74 14.09 -17.47 8.02
N MET A 75 12.92 -16.84 7.86
CA MET A 75 11.68 -17.48 7.42
C MET A 75 11.81 -18.19 6.08
N LEU A 76 12.65 -17.68 5.17
CA LEU A 76 12.88 -18.29 3.87
C LEU A 76 13.72 -19.56 3.98
N LYS A 77 14.70 -19.58 4.89
CA LYS A 77 15.55 -20.76 5.16
C LYS A 77 14.75 -21.95 5.71
N ARG A 78 13.70 -21.67 6.49
CA ARG A 78 12.79 -22.68 7.05
C ARG A 78 12.04 -23.49 5.99
N ASN A 79 11.97 -23.00 4.74
CA ASN A 79 11.41 -23.77 3.63
C ASN A 79 12.23 -25.05 3.32
N PHE A 80 13.54 -25.01 3.54
CA PHE A 80 14.46 -26.11 3.22
C PHE A 80 14.85 -26.96 4.45
N GLU A 81 14.37 -26.58 5.63
CA GLU A 81 14.61 -27.34 6.86
C GLU A 81 13.80 -28.66 6.87
N PRO A 82 14.43 -29.78 7.25
CA PRO A 82 13.75 -31.06 7.32
C PRO A 82 12.76 -31.09 8.50
N ASP A 83 11.68 -31.86 8.36
CA ASP A 83 10.51 -31.87 9.28
C ASP A 83 10.84 -32.05 10.76
N HIS A 84 12.02 -32.61 11.08
CA HIS A 84 12.47 -32.88 12.44
C HIS A 84 13.21 -31.73 13.13
N SER A 85 13.68 -30.70 12.39
CA SER A 85 14.30 -29.50 12.99
C SER A 85 13.30 -28.36 13.20
N LEU A 86 12.07 -28.51 12.70
CA LEU A 86 11.07 -27.46 12.77
C LEU A 86 10.66 -27.17 14.21
N LYS A 87 10.89 -25.93 14.64
CA LYS A 87 10.34 -25.44 15.90
C LYS A 87 8.83 -25.26 15.73
N SER A 88 8.04 -26.06 16.44
CA SER A 88 6.59 -25.89 16.46
C SER A 88 6.23 -24.51 16.98
N ALA A 89 5.15 -23.94 16.44
CA ALA A 89 4.59 -22.69 16.92
C ALA A 89 4.25 -22.78 18.42
N GLU A 90 4.62 -21.76 19.17
CA GLU A 90 4.38 -21.70 20.60
C GLU A 90 2.93 -21.30 20.88
N GLN A 91 2.36 -21.81 21.98
CA GLN A 91 0.94 -21.60 22.28
C GLN A 91 0.57 -20.11 22.42
N TYR A 92 1.51 -19.28 22.91
CA TYR A 92 1.29 -17.84 23.04
C TYR A 92 1.11 -17.14 21.68
N GLU A 93 1.67 -17.68 20.60
CA GLU A 93 1.56 -17.08 19.26
C GLU A 93 0.17 -17.30 18.68
N PHE A 94 -0.40 -18.49 18.89
CA PHE A 94 -1.80 -18.74 18.56
C PHE A 94 -2.74 -17.93 19.42
N LEU A 95 -2.43 -17.77 20.71
CA LEU A 95 -3.19 -16.90 21.61
C LEU A 95 -3.16 -15.44 21.12
N ALA A 96 -2.00 -14.94 20.68
CA ALA A 96 -1.89 -13.62 20.10
C ALA A 96 -2.70 -13.47 18.82
N ALA A 97 -2.68 -14.47 17.94
CA ALA A 97 -3.44 -14.44 16.68
C ALA A 97 -4.96 -14.40 16.87
N ILE A 98 -5.50 -14.90 17.99
CA ILE A 98 -6.94 -14.88 18.30
C ILE A 98 -7.37 -13.70 19.19
N THR A 99 -6.43 -12.85 19.63
CA THR A 99 -6.72 -11.69 20.49
C THR A 99 -6.74 -10.41 19.67
N ALA A 100 -7.91 -9.77 19.60
CA ALA A 100 -8.11 -8.56 18.82
C ALA A 100 -7.40 -7.35 19.45
N ALA A 101 -6.90 -6.44 18.61
CA ALA A 101 -6.19 -5.23 19.05
C ALA A 101 -7.02 -4.33 20.01
N ARG A 102 -8.35 -4.30 19.84
CA ARG A 102 -9.26 -3.50 20.70
C ARG A 102 -9.25 -3.97 22.17
N VAL A 103 -8.85 -5.22 22.44
CA VAL A 103 -8.77 -5.75 23.80
C VAL A 103 -7.65 -5.05 24.59
N ASN A 104 -6.66 -4.46 23.92
CA ASN A 104 -5.53 -3.76 24.54
C ASN A 104 -4.82 -4.61 25.61
N ASP A 105 -4.66 -5.90 25.30
CA ASP A 105 -3.91 -6.85 26.10
C ASP A 105 -2.39 -6.69 25.85
N VAL A 106 -1.56 -7.49 26.53
CA VAL A 106 -0.08 -7.48 26.39
C VAL A 106 0.36 -7.89 24.99
N PHE A 107 -0.48 -8.63 24.26
CA PHE A 107 -0.23 -9.11 22.91
C PHE A 107 -1.49 -8.97 22.06
N ASP A 108 -1.31 -8.78 20.76
CA ASP A 108 -2.38 -8.64 19.78
C ASP A 108 -2.05 -9.39 18.48
N MET A 109 -3.07 -9.50 17.63
CA MET A 109 -2.97 -10.13 16.32
C MET A 109 -2.29 -9.25 15.25
N GLU A 110 -2.18 -7.93 15.41
CA GLU A 110 -1.87 -6.98 14.31
C GLU A 110 -0.54 -7.29 13.64
N ARG A 111 0.47 -7.70 14.42
CA ARG A 111 1.79 -8.05 13.87
C ARG A 111 1.73 -9.31 13.00
N TYR A 112 0.96 -10.31 13.42
CA TYR A 112 0.79 -11.55 12.66
C TYR A 112 -0.16 -11.36 11.47
N GLU A 113 -1.19 -10.53 11.63
CA GLU A 113 -2.10 -10.09 10.56
C GLU A 113 -1.29 -9.49 9.42
N LEU A 114 -0.36 -8.57 9.71
CA LEU A 114 0.51 -7.95 8.69
C LEU A 114 1.23 -9.00 7.82
N LEU A 115 1.84 -10.01 8.46
CA LEU A 115 2.55 -11.08 7.76
C LEU A 115 1.60 -12.02 7.00
N GLY A 116 0.43 -12.29 7.59
CA GLY A 116 -0.62 -13.12 7.03
C GLY A 116 -1.28 -12.52 5.78
N ASP A 117 -1.60 -11.23 5.83
CA ASP A 117 -2.15 -10.44 4.72
C ASP A 117 -1.20 -10.48 3.50
N ALA A 118 0.09 -10.23 3.74
CA ALA A 118 1.11 -10.31 2.69
C ALA A 118 1.22 -11.73 2.11
N PHE A 119 1.20 -12.76 2.95
CA PHE A 119 1.22 -14.16 2.50
C PHE A 119 -0.03 -14.54 1.71
N LEU A 120 -1.20 -14.09 2.14
CA LEU A 120 -2.48 -14.38 1.50
C LEU A 120 -2.53 -13.72 0.11
N LYS A 121 -2.10 -12.47 -0.02
CA LYS A 121 -1.97 -11.78 -1.32
C LYS A 121 -0.94 -12.46 -2.23
N PHE A 122 0.23 -12.79 -1.71
CA PHE A 122 1.27 -13.52 -2.45
C PHE A 122 0.78 -14.87 -2.99
N SER A 123 0.22 -15.70 -2.11
CA SER A 123 -0.23 -17.04 -2.46
C SER A 123 -1.43 -17.04 -3.41
N THR A 124 -2.38 -16.11 -3.24
CA THR A 124 -3.53 -15.96 -4.15
C THR A 124 -3.12 -15.42 -5.51
N SER A 125 -2.20 -14.44 -5.57
CA SER A 125 -1.63 -13.96 -6.84
C SER A 125 -0.94 -15.08 -7.61
N LEU A 126 -0.09 -15.87 -6.93
CA LEU A 126 0.61 -16.98 -7.57
C LEU A 126 -0.37 -18.08 -8.03
N TYR A 127 -1.37 -18.41 -7.20
CA TYR A 127 -2.42 -19.38 -7.56
C TYR A 127 -3.22 -18.96 -8.78
N LEU A 128 -3.66 -17.70 -8.84
CA LEU A 128 -4.43 -17.16 -9.96
C LEU A 128 -3.61 -17.08 -11.25
N ALA A 129 -2.37 -16.60 -11.17
CA ALA A 129 -1.48 -16.51 -12.31
C ALA A 129 -1.17 -17.89 -12.92
N ASN A 130 -1.03 -18.92 -12.07
CA ASN A 130 -0.81 -20.28 -12.51
C ASN A 130 -2.08 -20.94 -13.08
N LYS A 131 -3.25 -20.72 -12.45
CA LYS A 131 -4.51 -21.35 -12.88
C LYS A 131 -5.08 -20.74 -14.16
N TYR A 132 -4.91 -19.43 -14.33
CA TYR A 132 -5.53 -18.66 -15.41
C TYR A 132 -4.48 -17.90 -16.22
N THR A 133 -3.61 -18.64 -16.92
CA THR A 133 -2.52 -18.08 -17.72
C THR A 133 -2.97 -17.18 -18.88
N ASN A 134 -4.25 -17.26 -19.29
CA ASN A 134 -4.78 -16.50 -20.43
C ASN A 134 -5.58 -15.27 -19.97
N TRP A 135 -5.67 -15.00 -18.67
CA TRP A 135 -6.45 -13.87 -18.15
C TRP A 135 -5.58 -12.63 -18.06
N HIS A 136 -6.15 -11.49 -18.44
CA HIS A 136 -5.48 -10.21 -18.28
C HIS A 136 -5.42 -9.79 -16.80
N GLU A 137 -4.39 -9.02 -16.47
CA GLU A 137 -4.08 -8.49 -15.14
C GLU A 137 -5.31 -7.86 -14.44
N GLY A 138 -6.09 -7.02 -15.14
CA GLY A 138 -7.30 -6.43 -14.56
C GLY A 138 -8.35 -7.44 -14.06
N PHE A 139 -8.53 -8.58 -14.76
CA PHE A 139 -9.42 -9.64 -14.28
C PHE A 139 -8.82 -10.38 -13.08
N LEU A 140 -7.51 -10.65 -13.11
CA LEU A 140 -6.79 -11.30 -12.01
C LEU A 140 -6.87 -10.45 -10.74
N THR A 141 -6.71 -9.13 -10.83
CA THR A 141 -6.82 -8.19 -9.71
C THR A 141 -8.23 -8.16 -9.12
N ILE A 142 -9.28 -8.19 -9.95
CA ILE A 142 -10.67 -8.27 -9.46
C ILE A 142 -10.92 -9.59 -8.72
N VAL A 143 -10.47 -10.72 -9.26
CA VAL A 143 -10.66 -12.03 -8.63
C VAL A 143 -9.83 -12.14 -7.35
N LYS A 144 -8.58 -11.68 -7.36
CA LYS A 144 -7.71 -11.55 -6.18
C LYS A 144 -8.45 -10.79 -5.08
N GLY A 145 -8.96 -9.59 -5.38
CA GLY A 145 -9.70 -8.76 -4.44
C GLY A 145 -10.94 -9.44 -3.86
N ARG A 146 -11.63 -10.29 -4.63
CA ARG A 146 -12.76 -11.09 -4.12
C ARG A 146 -12.29 -12.24 -3.21
N MET A 147 -11.20 -12.92 -3.56
CA MET A 147 -10.66 -14.02 -2.76
C MET A 147 -10.12 -13.54 -1.41
N VAL A 148 -9.40 -12.43 -1.38
CA VAL A 148 -8.85 -11.84 -0.15
C VAL A 148 -9.83 -10.91 0.57
N SER A 149 -11.08 -10.80 0.08
CA SER A 149 -12.07 -9.94 0.74
C SER A 149 -12.43 -10.48 2.13
N ASN A 150 -12.60 -9.57 3.10
CA ASN A 150 -12.95 -9.93 4.49
C ASN A 150 -14.21 -10.81 4.56
N ARG A 151 -15.17 -10.58 3.65
CA ARG A 151 -16.40 -11.40 3.56
C ARG A 151 -16.11 -12.83 3.11
N ASN A 152 -15.20 -13.04 2.15
CA ASN A 152 -14.82 -14.38 1.73
C ASN A 152 -14.05 -15.11 2.83
N LEU A 153 -13.13 -14.40 3.50
CA LEU A 153 -12.36 -14.93 4.63
C LEU A 153 -13.26 -15.34 5.80
N LEU A 154 -14.32 -14.57 6.07
CA LEU A 154 -15.36 -14.95 7.04
C LEU A 154 -16.04 -16.27 6.65
N TYR A 155 -16.43 -16.46 5.38
CA TYR A 155 -17.05 -17.71 4.94
C TYR A 155 -16.09 -18.90 5.07
N CYS A 156 -14.80 -18.72 4.77
CA CYS A 156 -13.77 -19.74 4.98
C CYS A 156 -13.63 -20.15 6.46
N MET A 157 -13.74 -19.18 7.38
CA MET A 157 -13.63 -19.44 8.82
C MET A 157 -14.90 -20.03 9.44
N ASN A 158 -16.06 -19.79 8.84
CA ASN A 158 -17.35 -20.21 9.38
C ASN A 158 -17.51 -21.73 9.52
N ASP A 159 -16.81 -22.50 8.67
CA ASP A 159 -16.80 -23.97 8.76
C ASP A 159 -15.91 -24.49 9.90
N THR A 160 -15.16 -23.61 10.58
CA THR A 160 -14.26 -23.95 11.67
C THR A 160 -14.81 -23.49 13.03
N ASN A 161 -14.38 -24.17 14.11
CA ASN A 161 -14.73 -23.76 15.48
C ASN A 161 -13.89 -22.59 16.00
N ILE A 162 -12.98 -22.03 15.20
CA ILE A 162 -12.03 -21.01 15.65
C ILE A 162 -12.76 -19.69 15.96
N CYS A 163 -13.85 -19.38 15.26
CA CYS A 163 -14.66 -18.18 15.53
C CYS A 163 -15.16 -18.10 16.98
N GLN A 164 -15.36 -19.23 17.65
CA GLN A 164 -15.80 -19.29 19.04
C GLN A 164 -14.67 -19.04 20.05
N MET A 165 -13.41 -19.01 19.59
CA MET A 165 -12.22 -18.83 20.42
C MET A 165 -11.65 -17.42 20.33
N ILE A 166 -12.18 -16.57 19.45
CA ILE A 166 -11.68 -15.20 19.23
C ILE A 166 -12.00 -14.34 20.45
N CYS A 167 -10.99 -13.67 20.99
CA CYS A 167 -11.15 -12.69 22.05
C CYS A 167 -11.29 -11.29 21.44
N SER A 168 -12.52 -10.76 21.41
CA SER A 168 -12.81 -9.43 20.86
C SER A 168 -13.27 -8.39 21.89
N THR A 169 -13.66 -8.84 23.08
CA THR A 169 -14.22 -8.00 24.14
C THR A 169 -13.14 -7.53 25.10
N LEU A 170 -13.18 -6.24 25.47
CA LEU A 170 -12.27 -5.69 26.48
C LEU A 170 -12.61 -6.32 27.83
N PHE A 171 -11.61 -6.85 28.53
CA PHE A 171 -11.82 -7.38 29.87
C PHE A 171 -12.10 -6.24 30.86
N ASN A 172 -13.36 -6.13 31.26
CA ASN A 172 -13.83 -5.30 32.37
C ASN A 172 -14.34 -6.20 33.50
N PRO A 173 -13.74 -6.15 34.71
CA PRO A 173 -14.17 -6.95 35.86
C PRO A 173 -15.65 -6.81 36.22
N ASN A 174 -16.25 -5.64 35.95
CA ASN A 174 -17.63 -5.35 36.36
C ASN A 174 -18.68 -5.78 35.32
N ALA A 175 -18.30 -5.92 34.04
CA ALA A 175 -19.23 -6.15 32.94
C ALA A 175 -18.98 -7.46 32.19
N SER A 176 -17.71 -7.88 32.07
CA SER A 176 -17.31 -9.01 31.22
C SER A 176 -16.86 -10.26 31.98
N TRP A 177 -16.65 -10.16 33.29
CA TRP A 177 -16.20 -11.29 34.09
C TRP A 177 -17.38 -12.16 34.52
N VAL A 178 -17.34 -13.45 34.13
CA VAL A 178 -18.28 -14.47 34.59
C VAL A 178 -17.54 -15.43 35.53
N PRO A 179 -18.05 -15.69 36.75
CA PRO A 179 -17.43 -16.65 37.65
C PRO A 179 -17.38 -18.05 37.02
N PRO A 180 -16.26 -18.79 37.16
CA PRO A 180 -16.20 -20.19 36.72
C PRO A 180 -17.33 -21.00 37.37
N LEU A 181 -17.99 -21.86 36.58
CA LEU A 181 -19.12 -22.71 37.01
C LEU A 181 -20.43 -21.97 37.32
N ALA A 182 -20.51 -20.66 37.11
CA ALA A 182 -21.75 -19.91 37.16
C ALA A 182 -22.32 -19.74 35.75
N SER A 183 -23.57 -20.18 35.53
CA SER A 183 -24.30 -19.97 34.28
C SER A 183 -25.77 -19.70 34.55
N LEU A 184 -26.45 -19.08 33.59
CA LEU A 184 -27.91 -18.96 33.64
C LEU A 184 -28.58 -20.36 33.63
N PRO A 185 -29.78 -20.50 34.23
CA PRO A 185 -30.54 -21.74 34.18
C PRO A 185 -30.75 -22.24 32.75
N SER A 186 -30.63 -23.55 32.57
CA SER A 186 -30.67 -24.22 31.25
C SER A 186 -31.92 -23.90 30.41
N ASN A 187 -33.08 -23.84 31.06
CA ASN A 187 -34.37 -23.53 30.43
C ASN A 187 -34.50 -22.05 30.02
N LEU A 188 -33.88 -21.14 30.77
CA LEU A 188 -33.81 -19.73 30.41
C LEU A 188 -32.91 -19.52 29.20
N LEU A 189 -31.77 -20.22 29.16
CA LEU A 189 -30.82 -20.18 28.04
C LEU A 189 -31.45 -20.73 26.75
N GLU A 190 -32.26 -21.80 26.83
CA GLU A 190 -33.04 -22.31 25.70
C GLU A 190 -34.10 -21.31 25.20
N LEU A 191 -34.80 -20.61 26.11
CA LEU A 191 -35.79 -19.59 25.75
C LEU A 191 -35.12 -18.43 25.00
N LEU A 192 -33.99 -17.94 25.52
CA LEU A 192 -33.19 -16.88 24.91
C LEU A 192 -32.61 -17.30 23.54
N LYS A 193 -32.27 -18.59 23.37
CA LYS A 193 -31.86 -19.13 22.06
C LYS A 193 -33.00 -19.15 21.04
N LYS A 194 -34.23 -19.44 21.45
CA LYS A 194 -35.40 -19.52 20.56
C LYS A 194 -35.96 -18.14 20.16
N LYS A 195 -35.92 -17.14 21.04
CA LYS A 195 -36.45 -15.78 20.79
C LYS A 195 -35.31 -14.78 20.53
N LEU A 196 -34.66 -14.93 19.37
CA LEU A 196 -33.46 -14.17 18.97
C LEU A 196 -33.58 -12.62 19.06
N PRO A 197 -34.71 -11.98 18.66
CA PRO A 197 -34.85 -10.53 18.71
C PRO A 197 -35.10 -9.95 20.10
N ALA A 198 -35.37 -10.80 21.10
CA ALA A 198 -35.66 -10.37 22.48
C ALA A 198 -34.41 -10.31 23.35
N ALA A 199 -33.33 -10.97 22.93
CA ALA A 199 -32.07 -10.97 23.65
C ALA A 199 -31.32 -9.62 23.56
N SER A 200 -31.50 -8.87 22.47
CA SER A 200 -30.87 -7.55 22.28
C SER A 200 -31.50 -6.45 23.15
N THR A 201 -32.70 -6.66 23.68
CA THR A 201 -33.45 -5.69 24.51
C THR A 201 -33.39 -5.98 26.02
N LEU A 202 -32.50 -6.90 26.44
CA LEU A 202 -32.39 -7.29 27.84
C LEU A 202 -31.73 -6.20 28.69
N SER A 203 -32.36 -5.87 29.82
CA SER A 203 -31.81 -4.99 30.85
C SER A 203 -31.32 -5.83 32.05
N PRO A 204 -30.28 -5.38 32.78
CA PRO A 204 -29.90 -5.99 34.06
C PRO A 204 -31.08 -6.16 35.04
N SER A 205 -32.05 -5.24 35.00
CA SER A 205 -33.28 -5.29 35.83
C SER A 205 -34.11 -6.54 35.60
N ASP A 206 -34.15 -7.06 34.37
CA ASP A 206 -34.92 -8.25 34.03
C ASP A 206 -34.35 -9.49 34.74
N PHE A 207 -33.03 -9.55 34.90
CA PHE A 207 -32.36 -10.63 35.62
C PHE A 207 -32.53 -10.53 37.14
N TYR A 208 -32.50 -9.32 37.71
CA TYR A 208 -32.79 -9.12 39.13
C TYR A 208 -34.24 -9.50 39.49
N SER A 209 -35.17 -9.41 38.54
CA SER A 209 -36.58 -9.75 38.74
C SER A 209 -36.84 -11.25 38.88
N LEU A 210 -35.92 -12.12 38.43
CA LEU A 210 -36.11 -13.58 38.43
C LEU A 210 -36.11 -14.22 39.82
N GLN A 211 -35.56 -13.55 40.86
CA GLN A 211 -35.54 -14.00 42.27
C GLN A 211 -35.53 -15.53 42.45
N LEU A 212 -34.42 -16.17 42.08
CA LEU A 212 -34.27 -17.64 42.10
C LEU A 212 -34.18 -18.17 43.55
N THR A 213 -34.81 -19.32 43.83
CA THR A 213 -34.67 -20.01 45.12
C THR A 213 -33.39 -20.86 45.17
N GLU A 214 -32.92 -21.21 46.38
CA GLU A 214 -31.72 -22.06 46.55
C GLU A 214 -31.83 -23.40 45.82
N GLU A 215 -33.03 -24.00 45.78
CA GLU A 215 -33.29 -25.24 45.04
C GLU A 215 -33.21 -25.07 43.52
N GLU A 216 -33.66 -23.93 42.98
CA GLU A 216 -33.57 -23.59 41.55
C GLU A 216 -32.12 -23.29 41.14
N ILE A 217 -31.35 -22.64 42.02
CA ILE A 217 -29.93 -22.35 41.82
C ILE A 217 -29.12 -23.65 41.77
N LEU A 218 -29.36 -24.57 42.71
CA LEU A 218 -28.67 -25.86 42.77
C LEU A 218 -29.09 -26.83 41.65
N SER A 219 -30.36 -26.77 41.23
CA SER A 219 -30.88 -27.64 40.16
C SER A 219 -30.62 -27.10 38.74
N GLY A 220 -30.27 -25.83 38.59
CA GLY A 220 -30.02 -25.18 37.30
C GLY A 220 -31.26 -25.08 36.40
N LYS A 221 -32.46 -25.16 37.00
CA LYS A 221 -33.76 -25.08 36.31
C LYS A 221 -34.66 -24.05 37.00
N CYS A 222 -35.13 -23.08 36.22
CA CYS A 222 -36.10 -22.07 36.68
C CYS A 222 -37.53 -22.64 36.65
N SER A 223 -38.40 -22.25 37.58
CA SER A 223 -39.83 -22.61 37.54
C SER A 223 -40.55 -22.01 36.32
N ALA A 224 -41.58 -22.71 35.83
CA ALA A 224 -42.34 -22.31 34.64
C ALA A 224 -43.02 -20.94 34.80
N GLU A 225 -43.55 -20.63 35.99
CA GLU A 225 -44.18 -19.33 36.28
C GLU A 225 -43.19 -18.16 36.19
N LYS A 226 -41.95 -18.35 36.67
CA LYS A 226 -40.91 -17.33 36.60
C LYS A 226 -40.38 -17.14 35.18
N LEU A 227 -40.32 -18.23 34.40
CA LEU A 227 -39.97 -18.19 32.99
C LEU A 227 -41.00 -17.41 32.17
N GLU A 228 -42.30 -17.60 32.43
CA GLU A 228 -43.37 -16.85 31.77
C GLU A 228 -43.35 -15.36 32.14
N ARG A 229 -43.09 -15.03 33.41
CA ARG A 229 -42.92 -13.62 33.83
C ARG A 229 -41.76 -12.94 33.13
N PHE A 230 -40.64 -13.65 33.01
CA PHE A 230 -39.47 -13.16 32.29
C PHE A 230 -39.77 -12.96 30.80
N ASP A 231 -40.52 -13.87 30.18
CA ASP A 231 -40.94 -13.76 28.77
C ASP A 231 -41.84 -12.54 28.55
N GLN A 232 -42.77 -12.26 29.46
CA GLN A 232 -43.62 -11.06 29.42
C GLN A 232 -42.83 -9.77 29.59
N ALA A 233 -41.82 -9.75 30.47
CA ALA A 233 -40.93 -8.60 30.64
C ALA A 233 -40.12 -8.31 29.36
N CYS A 234 -39.61 -9.36 28.71
CA CYS A 234 -38.89 -9.23 27.44
C CYS A 234 -39.77 -8.61 26.34
N ILE A 235 -41.02 -9.08 26.20
CA ILE A 235 -41.98 -8.55 25.21
C ILE A 235 -42.28 -7.08 25.46
N LYS A 236 -42.48 -6.69 26.73
CA LYS A 236 -42.73 -5.29 27.11
C LYS A 236 -41.55 -4.37 26.76
N ASN A 237 -40.31 -4.84 26.94
CA ASN A 237 -39.12 -4.07 26.61
C ASN A 237 -38.96 -3.92 25.08
N GLN A 238 -39.36 -4.91 24.29
CA GLN A 238 -39.37 -4.80 22.82
C GLN A 238 -40.37 -3.76 22.31
N GLU A 239 -41.57 -3.70 22.88
CA GLU A 239 -42.59 -2.72 22.49
C GLU A 239 -42.17 -1.27 22.77
N LEU A 240 -41.37 -1.04 23.83
CA LEU A 240 -40.84 0.28 24.18
C LEU A 240 -39.72 0.75 23.23
N VAL A 241 -38.97 -0.17 22.62
CA VAL A 241 -37.82 0.12 21.74
C VAL A 241 -38.24 0.28 20.27
N ALA A 242 -39.44 -0.17 19.88
CA ALA A 242 -39.96 -0.09 18.52
C ALA A 242 -40.13 1.35 17.95
N GLY A 243 -39.90 2.39 18.77
CA GLY A 243 -40.07 3.79 18.40
C GLY A 243 -38.81 4.57 18.00
N ASN A 244 -37.60 4.12 18.32
CA ASN A 244 -36.33 4.74 17.93
C ASN A 244 -35.18 3.89 18.49
N VAL A 245 -34.05 3.82 17.75
CA VAL A 245 -32.76 3.18 18.06
C VAL A 245 -32.50 1.88 17.28
N GLU A 246 -31.43 1.91 16.49
CA GLU A 246 -30.82 0.75 15.81
C GLU A 246 -30.60 -0.40 16.80
N ILE A 247 -30.74 -1.65 16.37
CA ILE A 247 -30.52 -2.83 17.22
C ILE A 247 -29.10 -2.75 17.79
N ASP A 248 -28.98 -2.47 19.10
CA ASP A 248 -27.69 -2.35 19.75
C ASP A 248 -27.10 -3.75 19.95
N LEU A 249 -26.21 -4.11 19.03
CA LEU A 249 -25.54 -5.42 18.97
C LEU A 249 -24.47 -5.58 20.06
N GLU A 250 -24.08 -4.49 20.73
CA GLU A 250 -23.09 -4.45 21.81
C GLU A 250 -23.74 -4.44 23.22
N ASN A 251 -24.91 -5.06 23.40
CA ASN A 251 -25.54 -5.12 24.73
C ASN A 251 -24.65 -5.92 25.71
N ASP A 252 -24.26 -5.29 26.83
CA ASP A 252 -23.42 -5.86 27.90
C ASP A 252 -23.94 -7.21 28.43
N MET A 253 -25.24 -7.46 28.25
CA MET A 253 -25.90 -8.68 28.71
C MET A 253 -25.66 -9.92 27.83
N ASN A 254 -25.12 -9.75 26.62
CA ASN A 254 -24.86 -10.85 25.68
C ASN A 254 -23.85 -11.88 26.23
N ILE A 255 -22.90 -11.42 27.06
CA ILE A 255 -21.86 -12.25 27.68
C ILE A 255 -22.48 -13.34 28.57
N PHE A 256 -23.55 -13.03 29.31
CA PHE A 256 -24.25 -14.00 30.16
C PHE A 256 -25.03 -15.06 29.37
N ILE A 257 -25.31 -14.80 28.10
CA ILE A 257 -26.00 -15.70 27.17
C ILE A 257 -24.99 -16.55 26.37
N ASN A 258 -23.68 -16.40 26.65
CA ASN A 258 -22.58 -16.95 25.86
C ASN A 258 -22.68 -16.55 24.38
N ARG A 259 -23.03 -15.29 24.13
CA ARG A 259 -23.06 -14.72 22.79
C ARG A 259 -22.15 -13.52 22.78
N ASP A 260 -21.24 -13.48 21.82
CA ASP A 260 -20.49 -12.29 21.48
C ASP A 260 -20.76 -11.97 20.01
N VAL A 261 -21.03 -10.70 19.73
CA VAL A 261 -21.14 -10.21 18.36
C VAL A 261 -19.74 -9.81 17.90
N ILE A 262 -19.20 -10.57 16.97
CA ILE A 262 -17.89 -10.31 16.38
C ILE A 262 -18.11 -9.65 15.03
N ARG A 263 -17.39 -8.55 14.77
CA ARG A 263 -17.42 -7.88 13.47
C ARG A 263 -16.72 -8.75 12.42
N ASP A 264 -17.29 -8.82 11.22
CA ASP A 264 -16.74 -9.55 10.06
C ASP A 264 -15.25 -9.29 9.85
N LYS A 265 -14.83 -8.04 10.05
CA LYS A 265 -13.43 -7.62 9.94
C LYS A 265 -12.51 -8.39 10.91
N ILE A 266 -12.88 -8.51 12.18
CA ILE A 266 -12.03 -9.16 13.19
C ILE A 266 -11.82 -10.64 12.85
N VAL A 267 -12.84 -11.32 12.31
CA VAL A 267 -12.72 -12.73 11.92
C VAL A 267 -11.76 -12.90 10.74
N ALA A 268 -11.83 -12.00 9.76
CA ALA A 268 -10.89 -11.99 8.64
C ALA A 268 -9.45 -11.71 9.09
N ASP A 269 -9.25 -10.66 9.90
CA ASP A 269 -7.95 -10.28 10.46
C ASP A 269 -7.36 -11.44 11.30
N THR A 270 -8.20 -12.18 12.03
CA THR A 270 -7.80 -13.39 12.78
C THR A 270 -7.29 -14.50 11.86
N LEU A 271 -7.98 -14.76 10.75
CA LEU A 271 -7.56 -15.78 9.78
C LEU A 271 -6.19 -15.42 9.17
N GLU A 272 -6.01 -14.14 8.82
CA GLU A 272 -4.72 -13.64 8.35
C GLU A 272 -3.65 -13.82 9.43
N ALA A 273 -3.92 -13.43 10.67
CA ALA A 273 -2.98 -13.61 11.77
C ALA A 273 -2.58 -15.08 12.00
N LEU A 274 -3.52 -16.02 11.90
CA LEU A 274 -3.23 -17.46 11.99
C LEU A 274 -2.32 -17.93 10.85
N LEU A 275 -2.56 -17.47 9.63
CA LEU A 275 -1.66 -17.72 8.50
C LEU A 275 -0.27 -17.12 8.73
N GLY A 276 -0.19 -15.92 9.34
CA GLY A 276 1.06 -15.27 9.72
C GLY A 276 1.86 -16.09 10.74
N VAL A 277 1.20 -16.65 11.77
CA VAL A 277 1.84 -17.59 12.72
C VAL A 277 2.38 -18.82 12.00
N CYS A 278 1.63 -19.33 11.01
CA CYS A 278 2.10 -20.46 10.20
C CYS A 278 3.35 -20.10 9.37
N VAL A 279 3.35 -18.95 8.69
CA VAL A 279 4.49 -18.49 7.87
C VAL A 279 5.73 -18.27 8.71
N LYS A 280 5.60 -17.63 9.88
CA LYS A 280 6.71 -17.40 10.80
C LYS A 280 7.38 -18.72 11.20
N ASN A 281 6.59 -19.71 11.61
CA ASN A 281 7.13 -20.93 12.22
C ASN A 281 7.47 -22.03 11.22
N TYR A 282 6.62 -22.26 10.22
CA TYR A 282 6.73 -23.36 9.27
C TYR A 282 7.29 -22.93 7.90
N GLY A 283 7.47 -21.63 7.65
CA GLY A 283 7.91 -21.09 6.37
C GLY A 283 6.80 -20.96 5.33
N ILE A 284 7.08 -20.25 4.25
CA ILE A 284 6.13 -19.92 3.18
C ILE A 284 5.60 -21.17 2.49
N HIS A 285 6.49 -22.12 2.15
CA HIS A 285 6.14 -23.30 1.36
C HIS A 285 5.15 -24.24 2.06
N ARG A 286 5.31 -24.45 3.36
CA ARG A 286 4.43 -25.33 4.15
C ARG A 286 3.07 -24.67 4.43
N SER A 287 3.05 -23.35 4.59
CA SER A 287 1.83 -22.58 4.83
C SER A 287 0.81 -22.65 3.69
N PHE A 288 1.22 -23.01 2.46
CA PHE A 288 0.28 -23.26 1.36
C PHE A 288 -0.73 -24.37 1.68
N ARG A 289 -0.38 -25.36 2.52
CA ARG A 289 -1.32 -26.40 2.96
C ARG A 289 -2.47 -25.82 3.80
N MET A 290 -2.21 -24.72 4.48
CA MET A 290 -3.22 -24.10 5.35
C MET A 290 -4.26 -23.32 4.54
N LEU A 291 -3.89 -22.81 3.35
CA LEU A 291 -4.84 -22.23 2.40
C LEU A 291 -5.83 -23.27 1.86
N GLU A 292 -5.38 -24.51 1.68
CA GLU A 292 -6.22 -25.64 1.30
C GLU A 292 -7.19 -26.01 2.42
N PHE A 293 -6.68 -26.07 3.65
CA PHE A 293 -7.46 -26.38 4.84
C PHE A 293 -8.62 -25.41 5.06
N PHE A 294 -8.36 -24.10 4.94
CA PHE A 294 -9.39 -23.07 5.03
C PHE A 294 -10.24 -22.94 3.75
N GLY A 295 -9.95 -23.72 2.71
CA GLY A 295 -10.72 -23.70 1.46
C GLY A 295 -10.58 -22.42 0.63
N ILE A 296 -9.58 -21.58 0.92
CA ILE A 296 -9.29 -20.32 0.21
C ILE A 296 -8.84 -20.63 -1.21
N CYS A 297 -7.88 -21.56 -1.34
CA CYS A 297 -7.40 -22.08 -2.61
C CYS A 297 -7.68 -23.58 -2.65
N LYS A 298 -8.44 -24.04 -3.65
CA LYS A 298 -8.73 -25.47 -3.82
C LYS A 298 -7.78 -26.08 -4.84
N GLY A 299 -7.01 -27.08 -4.42
CA GLY A 299 -6.23 -27.90 -5.35
C GLY A 299 -7.15 -28.71 -6.25
N GLU A 300 -6.82 -28.83 -7.53
CA GLU A 300 -7.45 -29.83 -8.40
C GLU A 300 -6.86 -31.22 -8.07
N SER A 301 -7.70 -32.26 -8.17
CA SER A 301 -7.60 -33.58 -7.54
C SER A 301 -6.32 -34.43 -7.74
N GLN A 302 -5.23 -33.91 -8.32
CA GLN A 302 -3.96 -34.64 -8.50
C GLN A 302 -2.66 -33.81 -8.28
N SER A 303 -2.73 -32.54 -7.89
CA SER A 303 -1.52 -31.74 -7.60
C SER A 303 -1.69 -30.93 -6.31
N SER A 304 -0.93 -31.29 -5.27
CA SER A 304 -0.91 -30.54 -4.00
C SER A 304 -0.43 -29.10 -4.24
N LEU A 305 -1.10 -28.13 -3.61
CA LEU A 305 -0.75 -26.70 -3.61
C LEU A 305 0.70 -26.42 -3.14
N VAL A 306 1.32 -27.39 -2.48
CA VAL A 306 2.74 -27.38 -2.10
C VAL A 306 3.65 -27.18 -3.32
N ASN A 307 3.27 -27.71 -4.50
CA ASN A 307 4.07 -27.56 -5.71
C ASN A 307 3.84 -26.21 -6.42
N LEU A 308 3.01 -25.32 -5.89
CA LEU A 308 2.64 -24.07 -6.58
C LEU A 308 3.82 -23.08 -6.65
N LEU A 309 4.78 -23.19 -5.73
CA LEU A 309 6.07 -22.50 -5.79
C LEU A 309 7.02 -23.08 -6.85
N ASP A 310 6.87 -24.36 -7.21
CA ASP A 310 7.69 -25.06 -8.22
C ASP A 310 7.07 -25.05 -9.62
N LEU A 311 5.83 -24.59 -9.76
CA LEU A 311 5.10 -24.61 -11.01
C LEU A 311 5.68 -23.59 -11.98
N LYS A 312 6.12 -24.10 -13.13
CA LYS A 312 6.28 -23.32 -14.35
C LYS A 312 4.94 -22.61 -14.55
N LEU A 313 4.89 -21.28 -14.41
CA LEU A 313 3.97 -20.53 -15.28
C LEU A 313 4.23 -21.10 -16.66
N CYS A 314 3.21 -21.76 -17.23
CA CYS A 314 3.27 -22.23 -18.61
C CYS A 314 3.71 -21.01 -19.40
N GLY A 315 5.00 -21.00 -19.76
CA GLY A 315 5.70 -19.80 -20.15
C GLY A 315 4.84 -19.10 -21.17
N SER A 316 4.47 -17.87 -20.83
CA SER A 316 3.99 -16.84 -21.75
C SER A 316 4.30 -17.27 -23.17
N GLN A 317 3.30 -17.88 -23.82
CA GLN A 317 3.36 -18.48 -25.15
C GLN A 317 4.71 -18.31 -25.85
N LEU A 318 5.75 -19.03 -25.43
CA LEU A 318 7.01 -19.10 -26.16
C LEU A 318 6.65 -19.92 -27.38
N ARG A 319 6.08 -19.25 -28.39
CA ARG A 319 5.80 -19.82 -29.69
C ARG A 319 7.10 -20.49 -30.11
N ALA A 320 7.00 -21.79 -30.32
CA ALA A 320 8.12 -22.72 -30.47
C ALA A 320 9.34 -22.12 -31.20
N ASN A 321 10.54 -22.41 -30.67
CA ASN A 321 11.85 -22.17 -31.31
C ASN A 321 12.22 -20.70 -31.60
N ILE A 322 12.35 -19.87 -30.56
CA ILE A 322 12.95 -18.53 -30.70
C ILE A 322 14.47 -18.63 -30.49
N SER A 323 15.25 -17.98 -31.35
CA SER A 323 16.70 -17.91 -31.22
C SER A 323 17.10 -16.89 -30.15
N LYS A 324 18.03 -17.24 -29.25
CA LYS A 324 18.58 -16.29 -28.26
C LYS A 324 19.10 -14.99 -28.90
N LYS A 325 19.50 -15.03 -30.18
CA LYS A 325 19.95 -13.86 -30.94
C LYS A 325 18.84 -12.87 -31.27
N GLU A 326 17.61 -13.31 -31.44
CA GLU A 326 16.47 -12.42 -31.72
C GLU A 326 16.08 -11.66 -30.46
N ILE A 327 16.06 -12.33 -29.31
CA ILE A 327 15.82 -11.72 -27.99
C ILE A 327 16.93 -10.72 -27.65
N ASP A 328 18.20 -11.13 -27.82
CA ASP A 328 19.35 -10.25 -27.60
C ASP A 328 19.34 -9.01 -28.54
N GLY A 329 18.68 -9.10 -29.71
CA GLY A 329 18.51 -7.99 -30.64
C GLY A 329 17.50 -6.93 -30.17
N PHE A 330 16.48 -7.32 -29.41
CA PHE A 330 15.54 -6.38 -28.79
C PHE A 330 16.09 -5.74 -27.51
N LEU A 331 16.90 -6.47 -26.74
CA LEU A 331 17.42 -6.07 -25.43
C LEU A 331 18.78 -5.37 -25.51
N GLY A 332 18.92 -4.31 -26.32
CA GLY A 332 20.19 -3.58 -26.47
C GLY A 332 20.99 -3.42 -25.16
N GLU A 333 22.27 -3.78 -25.18
CA GLU A 333 23.17 -3.79 -24.00
C GLU A 333 22.66 -4.48 -22.72
N TYR A 334 21.90 -5.58 -22.83
CA TYR A 334 21.36 -6.34 -21.68
C TYR A 334 22.37 -6.67 -20.56
N LYS A 335 23.66 -6.78 -20.87
CA LYS A 335 24.71 -7.04 -19.87
C LYS A 335 24.83 -5.93 -18.83
N TYR A 336 24.59 -4.68 -19.23
CA TYR A 336 24.59 -3.55 -18.32
C TYR A 336 23.39 -3.65 -17.36
N LEU A 337 22.23 -4.01 -17.91
CA LEU A 337 21.02 -4.24 -17.13
C LEU A 337 21.19 -5.39 -16.11
N GLU A 338 21.70 -6.54 -16.54
CA GLU A 338 22.00 -7.69 -15.66
C GLU A 338 22.99 -7.30 -14.54
N ARG A 339 23.99 -6.48 -14.87
CA ARG A 339 24.97 -5.97 -13.89
C ARG A 339 24.33 -4.99 -12.89
N ASN A 340 23.46 -4.10 -13.34
CA ASN A 340 22.75 -3.15 -12.48
C ASN A 340 21.74 -3.84 -11.57
N LEU A 341 21.11 -4.91 -12.05
CA LEU A 341 20.21 -5.77 -11.26
C LEU A 341 20.99 -6.65 -10.26
N GLY A 342 22.25 -6.96 -10.57
CA GLY A 342 23.05 -7.92 -9.80
C GLY A 342 22.63 -9.37 -10.04
N TYR A 343 22.00 -9.68 -11.18
CA TYR A 343 21.52 -11.01 -11.55
C TYR A 343 21.70 -11.30 -13.03
N THR A 344 22.14 -12.51 -13.36
CA THR A 344 22.30 -12.98 -14.75
C THR A 344 21.20 -13.97 -15.11
N PHE A 345 20.40 -13.66 -16.12
CA PHE A 345 19.24 -14.48 -16.50
C PHE A 345 19.66 -15.75 -17.23
N ARG A 346 19.01 -16.87 -16.90
CA ARG A 346 19.14 -18.13 -17.67
C ARG A 346 18.28 -18.05 -18.93
N ASP A 347 17.06 -17.52 -18.79
CA ASP A 347 16.14 -17.20 -19.88
C ASP A 347 15.85 -15.69 -19.94
N ARG A 348 16.36 -15.03 -20.99
CA ARG A 348 16.19 -13.59 -21.20
C ARG A 348 14.82 -13.23 -21.77
N ALA A 349 13.98 -14.20 -22.14
CA ALA A 349 12.61 -13.92 -22.54
C ALA A 349 11.83 -13.25 -21.40
N TYR A 350 12.07 -13.64 -20.14
CA TYR A 350 11.46 -13.00 -18.98
C TYR A 350 11.91 -11.54 -18.82
N LEU A 351 13.18 -11.25 -19.09
CA LEU A 351 13.73 -9.90 -19.08
C LEU A 351 13.11 -9.03 -20.17
N LEU A 352 12.95 -9.57 -21.38
CA LEU A 352 12.25 -8.88 -22.48
C LEU A 352 10.78 -8.61 -22.15
N GLN A 353 10.08 -9.59 -21.56
CA GLN A 353 8.69 -9.41 -21.14
C GLN A 353 8.56 -8.30 -20.09
N ALA A 354 9.45 -8.27 -19.08
CA ALA A 354 9.43 -7.26 -18.02
C ALA A 354 9.69 -5.82 -18.52
N LEU A 355 10.41 -5.67 -19.63
CA LEU A 355 10.72 -4.37 -20.24
C LEU A 355 9.75 -3.95 -21.35
N THR A 356 8.74 -4.77 -21.68
CA THR A 356 7.83 -4.48 -22.78
C THR A 356 6.54 -3.83 -22.29
N HIS A 357 6.32 -2.56 -22.62
CA HIS A 357 5.07 -1.85 -22.32
C HIS A 357 3.94 -2.30 -23.27
N PRO A 358 2.66 -2.34 -22.82
CA PRO A 358 1.52 -2.73 -23.66
C PRO A 358 1.36 -1.91 -24.95
N SER A 359 1.90 -0.69 -24.98
CA SER A 359 1.90 0.17 -26.15
C SER A 359 3.00 -0.16 -27.17
N TYR A 360 3.78 -1.23 -26.98
CA TYR A 360 4.85 -1.65 -27.90
C TYR A 360 4.40 -2.87 -28.73
N PRO A 361 3.73 -2.67 -29.88
CA PRO A 361 3.19 -3.77 -30.70
C PRO A 361 4.27 -4.56 -31.45
N THR A 362 5.50 -4.03 -31.49
CA THR A 362 6.64 -4.60 -32.20
C THR A 362 7.13 -5.89 -31.54
N ASN A 363 6.95 -6.05 -30.24
CA ASN A 363 7.22 -7.31 -29.56
C ASN A 363 6.09 -8.32 -29.82
N ARG A 364 6.34 -9.25 -30.74
CA ARG A 364 5.45 -10.40 -31.03
C ARG A 364 5.93 -11.71 -30.39
N LEU A 365 7.02 -11.64 -29.63
CA LEU A 365 7.72 -12.79 -29.06
C LEU A 365 7.24 -13.10 -27.64
N THR A 366 6.97 -12.07 -26.83
CA THR A 366 6.53 -12.21 -25.44
C THR A 366 5.26 -11.41 -25.16
N GLY A 367 4.67 -11.62 -23.98
CA GLY A 367 3.63 -10.74 -23.45
C GLY A 367 4.17 -9.38 -23.01
N CYS A 368 3.31 -8.57 -22.39
CA CYS A 368 3.67 -7.31 -21.74
C CYS A 368 4.09 -7.54 -20.27
N TYR A 369 4.66 -6.51 -19.66
CA TYR A 369 5.09 -6.56 -18.26
C TYR A 369 3.94 -6.72 -17.27
N GLN A 370 2.70 -6.37 -17.61
CA GLN A 370 1.55 -6.35 -16.68
C GLN A 370 1.29 -7.71 -16.01
N GLU A 371 1.49 -8.82 -16.74
CA GLU A 371 1.38 -10.16 -16.16
C GLU A 371 2.46 -10.42 -15.08
N LEU A 372 3.66 -9.88 -15.28
CA LEU A 372 4.77 -9.98 -14.35
C LEU A 372 4.62 -9.00 -13.19
N GLU A 373 4.18 -7.77 -13.44
CA GLU A 373 3.83 -6.76 -12.42
C GLU A 373 2.87 -7.35 -11.38
N PHE A 374 1.78 -7.99 -11.82
CA PHE A 374 0.78 -8.59 -10.93
C PHE A 374 1.37 -9.57 -9.91
N ILE A 375 2.37 -10.36 -10.33
CA ILE A 375 3.06 -11.33 -9.47
C ILE A 375 4.17 -10.62 -8.68
N GLY A 376 4.85 -9.67 -9.31
CA GLY A 376 5.96 -8.89 -8.79
C GLY A 376 5.59 -8.05 -7.58
N ASP A 377 4.47 -7.33 -7.66
CA ASP A 377 3.84 -6.61 -6.55
C ASP A 377 3.68 -7.52 -5.33
N ALA A 378 3.10 -8.71 -5.54
CA ALA A 378 2.83 -9.65 -4.46
C ALA A 378 4.10 -10.30 -3.89
N ILE A 379 5.14 -10.54 -4.71
CA ILE A 379 6.45 -11.04 -4.26
C ILE A 379 7.17 -9.96 -3.44
N LEU A 380 7.19 -8.73 -3.96
CA LEU A 380 7.86 -7.59 -3.34
C LEU A 380 7.24 -7.28 -1.97
N ASP A 381 5.91 -7.18 -1.89
CA ASP A 381 5.17 -6.94 -0.65
C ASP A 381 5.45 -8.03 0.39
N MET A 382 5.46 -9.29 -0.04
CA MET A 382 5.74 -10.43 0.82
C MET A 382 7.16 -10.40 1.40
N LEU A 383 8.18 -10.23 0.54
CA LEU A 383 9.58 -10.27 0.98
C LEU A 383 9.94 -9.07 1.86
N ILE A 384 9.43 -7.88 1.53
CA ILE A 384 9.58 -6.69 2.38
C ILE A 384 8.88 -6.91 3.72
N THR A 385 7.67 -7.46 3.73
CA THR A 385 6.94 -7.73 4.97
C THR A 385 7.66 -8.75 5.85
N CYS A 386 8.20 -9.83 5.28
CA CYS A 386 9.05 -10.78 6.00
C CYS A 386 10.27 -10.09 6.62
N TYR A 387 10.96 -9.23 5.86
CA TYR A 387 12.12 -8.49 6.35
C TYR A 387 11.75 -7.53 7.51
N ILE A 388 10.69 -6.74 7.36
CA ILE A 388 10.21 -5.82 8.40
C ILE A 388 9.84 -6.60 9.66
N PHE A 389 9.12 -7.72 9.50
CA PHE A 389 8.69 -8.56 10.61
C PHE A 389 9.87 -9.11 11.41
N GLU A 390 10.92 -9.63 10.76
CA GLU A 390 12.08 -10.20 11.46
C GLU A 390 12.98 -9.14 12.10
N ARG A 391 13.25 -8.05 11.39
CA ARG A 391 14.23 -7.03 11.81
C ARG A 391 13.69 -6.13 12.92
N HIS A 392 12.38 -5.86 12.92
CA HIS A 392 11.75 -4.89 13.81
C HIS A 392 10.77 -5.55 14.79
N GLN A 393 11.28 -6.45 15.64
CA GLN A 393 10.45 -7.21 16.60
C GLN A 393 9.73 -6.34 17.64
N ASN A 394 10.31 -5.18 17.99
CA ASN A 394 9.77 -4.27 19.02
C ASN A 394 9.05 -3.05 18.42
N MET A 395 8.88 -2.99 17.10
CA MET A 395 8.19 -1.87 16.46
C MET A 395 6.67 -2.06 16.61
N ASN A 396 5.97 -0.95 16.85
CA ASN A 396 4.51 -0.95 16.89
C ASN A 396 3.95 -1.40 15.52
N PRO A 397 2.98 -2.33 15.47
CA PRO A 397 2.36 -2.81 14.23
C PRO A 397 1.92 -1.69 13.29
N GLY A 398 1.34 -0.60 13.82
CA GLY A 398 0.94 0.55 13.01
C GLY A 398 2.10 1.20 12.25
N LYS A 399 3.29 1.27 12.86
CA LYS A 399 4.52 1.78 12.21
C LYS A 399 5.11 0.78 11.22
N MET A 400 4.95 -0.52 11.46
CA MET A 400 5.37 -1.56 10.51
C MET A 400 4.53 -1.47 9.22
N THR A 401 3.23 -1.23 9.35
CA THR A 401 2.34 -0.99 8.22
C THR A 401 2.72 0.28 7.46
N ASP A 402 3.00 1.38 8.17
CA ASP A 402 3.47 2.63 7.54
C ASP A 402 4.80 2.42 6.79
N LEU A 403 5.75 1.69 7.40
CA LEU A 403 7.03 1.34 6.78
C LEU A 403 6.84 0.50 5.51
N ARG A 404 5.98 -0.53 5.57
CA ARG A 404 5.59 -1.35 4.41
C ARG A 404 5.03 -0.48 3.29
N MET A 405 4.06 0.38 3.60
CA MET A 405 3.43 1.28 2.64
C MET A 405 4.38 2.33 2.05
N ALA A 406 5.42 2.73 2.79
CA ALA A 406 6.44 3.66 2.29
C ALA A 406 7.43 2.99 1.33
N LEU A 407 7.82 1.74 1.61
CA LEU A 407 8.74 0.96 0.80
C LEU A 407 8.06 0.42 -0.47
N VAL A 408 6.87 -0.15 -0.34
CA VAL A 408 6.06 -0.69 -1.45
C VAL A 408 5.15 0.42 -1.97
N ASN A 409 5.77 1.47 -2.51
CA ASN A 409 5.08 2.61 -3.11
C ASN A 409 5.62 2.86 -4.50
N ASN A 410 4.73 3.02 -5.48
CA ASN A 410 5.06 3.34 -6.86
C ASN A 410 6.01 4.56 -6.98
N ILE A 411 5.90 5.55 -6.08
CA ILE A 411 6.84 6.69 -6.06
C ILE A 411 8.26 6.22 -5.73
N THR A 412 8.41 5.44 -4.66
CA THR A 412 9.70 4.89 -4.19
C THR A 412 10.30 4.00 -5.27
N LEU A 413 9.49 3.10 -5.86
CA LEU A 413 9.90 2.22 -6.95
C LEU A 413 10.30 2.98 -8.21
N GLY A 414 9.56 4.04 -8.57
CA GLY A 414 9.93 4.92 -9.66
C GLY A 414 11.28 5.60 -9.46
N CYS A 415 11.60 6.03 -8.24
CA CYS A 415 12.91 6.60 -7.92
C CYS A 415 14.04 5.56 -8.09
N ILE A 416 13.80 4.34 -7.61
CA ILE A 416 14.74 3.21 -7.76
C ILE A 416 14.94 2.90 -9.25
N CYS A 417 13.86 2.89 -10.03
CA CYS A 417 13.89 2.68 -11.49
C CYS A 417 14.79 3.71 -12.20
N VAL A 418 14.69 4.98 -11.82
CA VAL A 418 15.55 6.04 -12.36
C VAL A 418 17.00 5.90 -11.89
N ARG A 419 17.22 5.65 -10.59
CA ARG A 419 18.57 5.49 -10.01
C ARG A 419 19.36 4.37 -10.68
N HIS A 420 18.72 3.24 -10.96
CA HIS A 420 19.34 2.10 -11.64
C HIS A 420 19.25 2.17 -13.17
N LYS A 421 18.69 3.27 -13.70
CA LYS A 421 18.53 3.56 -15.13
C LYS A 421 17.71 2.53 -15.92
N PHE A 422 16.78 1.82 -15.27
CA PHE A 422 15.93 0.84 -15.93
C PHE A 422 14.97 1.48 -16.94
N HIS A 423 14.56 2.73 -16.71
CA HIS A 423 13.73 3.51 -17.62
C HIS A 423 14.33 3.68 -19.04
N LEU A 424 15.66 3.60 -19.19
CA LEU A 424 16.33 3.67 -20.51
C LEU A 424 16.16 2.40 -21.35
N PHE A 425 15.86 1.27 -20.72
CA PHE A 425 15.69 -0.03 -21.38
C PHE A 425 14.22 -0.37 -21.63
N LEU A 426 13.30 0.52 -21.27
CA LEU A 426 11.87 0.32 -21.46
C LEU A 426 11.50 0.40 -22.96
N LEU A 427 10.77 -0.59 -23.43
CA LEU A 427 10.28 -0.65 -24.81
C LEU A 427 8.83 -0.15 -24.87
N TYR A 428 8.60 1.01 -25.48
CA TYR A 428 7.28 1.64 -25.58
C TYR A 428 7.20 2.58 -26.79
N GLU A 429 6.02 2.63 -27.43
CA GLU A 429 5.70 3.60 -28.49
C GLU A 429 4.59 4.56 -28.01
N ASN A 430 4.92 5.45 -27.06
CA ASN A 430 3.98 6.47 -26.56
C ASN A 430 4.71 7.78 -26.20
N SER A 431 4.38 8.88 -26.89
CA SER A 431 5.03 10.18 -26.72
C SER A 431 4.72 10.85 -25.37
N ALA A 432 3.49 10.71 -24.85
CA ALA A 432 3.11 11.32 -23.58
C ALA A 432 3.82 10.62 -22.41
N LEU A 433 3.94 9.29 -22.49
CA LEU A 433 4.70 8.51 -21.51
C LEU A 433 6.18 8.88 -21.54
N PHE A 434 6.74 9.11 -22.74
CA PHE A 434 8.14 9.53 -22.90
C PHE A 434 8.41 10.87 -22.20
N GLU A 435 7.57 11.87 -22.44
CA GLU A 435 7.70 13.19 -21.83
C GLU A 435 7.60 13.15 -20.30
N ALA A 436 6.67 12.34 -19.78
CA ALA A 436 6.49 12.17 -18.34
C ALA A 436 7.69 11.45 -17.68
N ILE A 437 8.21 10.39 -18.31
CA ILE A 437 9.41 9.68 -17.83
C ILE A 437 10.62 10.60 -17.85
N LYS A 438 10.82 11.34 -18.95
CA LYS A 438 11.95 12.26 -19.09
C LYS A 438 11.92 13.35 -18.02
N THR A 439 10.77 14.01 -17.86
CA THR A 439 10.59 15.07 -16.84
C THR A 439 10.89 14.54 -15.43
N PHE A 440 10.44 13.33 -15.12
CA PHE A 440 10.70 12.70 -13.83
C PHE A 440 12.16 12.26 -13.65
N ALA A 441 12.80 11.75 -14.71
CA ALA A 441 14.19 11.34 -14.70
C ALA A 441 15.12 12.55 -14.48
N ASP A 442 14.97 13.60 -15.29
CA ASP A 442 15.73 14.86 -15.17
C ASP A 442 15.57 15.47 -13.76
N PHE A 443 14.35 15.40 -13.23
CA PHE A 443 14.08 15.83 -11.86
C PHE A 443 14.86 15.01 -10.82
N GLN A 444 14.82 13.68 -10.90
CA GLN A 444 15.52 12.80 -9.96
C GLN A 444 17.05 12.96 -10.02
N GLU A 445 17.59 13.20 -11.21
CA GLU A 445 19.02 13.50 -11.40
C GLU A 445 19.42 14.80 -10.67
N SER A 446 18.57 15.83 -10.71
CA SER A 446 18.79 17.08 -9.96
C SER A 446 18.84 16.89 -8.44
N GLN A 447 18.16 15.86 -7.92
CA GLN A 447 18.06 15.56 -6.48
C GLN A 447 19.05 14.48 -5.99
N ASN A 448 20.04 14.10 -6.81
CA ASN A 448 20.96 13.00 -6.53
C ASN A 448 20.25 11.69 -6.16
N TYR A 449 19.12 11.40 -6.82
CA TYR A 449 18.35 10.16 -6.65
C TYR A 449 17.84 9.89 -5.23
N ARG A 450 17.70 10.89 -4.35
CA ARG A 450 17.21 10.66 -2.98
C ARG A 450 15.68 10.56 -2.94
N VAL A 451 15.17 9.56 -2.21
CA VAL A 451 13.74 9.42 -1.91
C VAL A 451 13.38 10.27 -0.69
N THR A 452 13.47 11.59 -0.81
CA THR A 452 13.07 12.50 0.28
C THR A 452 11.56 12.73 0.31
N ASP A 453 11.02 13.21 1.44
CA ASP A 453 9.63 13.69 1.59
C ASP A 453 9.22 14.77 0.56
N GLN A 454 10.19 15.32 -0.16
CA GLN A 454 10.01 16.24 -1.28
C GLN A 454 9.64 15.52 -2.59
N VAL A 455 10.02 14.26 -2.81
CA VAL A 455 9.54 13.48 -3.98
C VAL A 455 8.01 13.31 -3.96
N ARG A 456 7.37 13.52 -2.80
CA ARG A 456 5.92 13.54 -2.65
C ARG A 456 5.26 14.86 -3.11
N ILE A 457 6.04 15.92 -3.42
CA ILE A 457 5.59 17.26 -3.84
C ILE A 457 6.68 18.02 -4.63
N LEU A 458 6.54 18.19 -5.96
CA LEU A 458 7.42 19.03 -6.81
C LEU A 458 6.63 19.58 -8.00
N MET A 459 6.56 20.88 -8.38
CA MET A 459 7.30 22.15 -8.13
C MET A 459 6.32 23.38 -8.25
N GLU A 460 6.62 24.69 -8.06
CA GLU A 460 7.75 25.60 -8.37
C GLU A 460 7.84 26.82 -7.39
N GLU A 461 9.05 27.18 -6.95
CA GLU A 461 9.38 28.55 -6.51
C GLU A 461 9.92 29.32 -7.73
N ASN A 462 9.09 30.17 -8.35
CA ASN A 462 9.63 31.24 -9.20
C ASN A 462 9.97 32.44 -8.31
N ASN A 463 11.27 32.62 -8.10
CA ASN A 463 11.85 33.89 -7.66
C ASN A 463 11.65 34.93 -8.76
N ASP A 464 10.53 35.66 -8.75
CA ASP A 464 10.50 36.95 -9.42
C ASP A 464 11.15 37.99 -8.51
N SER A 465 12.47 38.12 -8.68
CA SER A 465 13.21 39.31 -8.30
C SER A 465 12.69 40.53 -9.06
N ILE A 466 11.81 41.31 -8.44
CA ILE A 466 11.59 42.72 -8.79
C ILE A 466 11.65 43.56 -7.50
N ASN A 467 12.56 44.55 -7.53
CA ASN A 467 13.03 45.42 -6.45
C ASN A 467 11.93 46.10 -5.61
N PRO A 468 12.11 46.26 -4.28
CA PRO A 468 11.16 46.92 -3.39
C PRO A 468 11.37 48.45 -3.27
N PHE A 469 11.66 49.16 -4.36
CA PHE A 469 11.74 50.63 -4.35
C PHE A 469 11.18 51.21 -5.66
N ASN A 470 10.31 52.23 -5.50
CA ASN A 470 9.40 52.90 -6.45
C ASN A 470 7.96 52.33 -6.34
N ASP A 471 6.95 53.01 -5.83
CA ASP A 471 6.74 54.45 -5.66
C ASP A 471 5.93 54.74 -4.39
N ILE A 472 6.53 55.56 -3.53
CA ILE A 472 5.77 56.51 -2.70
C ILE A 472 5.38 57.63 -3.67
N LEU A 473 4.08 57.92 -3.80
CA LEU A 473 3.46 59.26 -3.89
C LEU A 473 2.06 59.18 -4.54
N ASN A 474 1.12 59.94 -3.95
CA ASN A 474 -0.28 60.21 -4.34
C ASN A 474 -1.29 59.21 -3.71
N ASP A 475 -1.63 59.32 -2.43
CA ASP A 475 -2.30 60.44 -1.73
C ASP A 475 -3.74 60.69 -2.20
N SER A 476 -4.62 60.70 -1.20
CA SER A 476 -5.84 61.50 -1.06
C SER A 476 -7.12 61.09 -1.83
N ASN A 477 -8.10 60.66 -1.03
CA ASN A 477 -9.38 61.34 -0.78
C ASN A 477 -10.71 60.61 -1.06
N ASN A 478 -11.56 60.70 -0.02
CA ASN A 478 -13.03 60.85 0.00
C ASN A 478 -13.88 59.59 -0.19
N GLU A 479 -15.01 59.40 0.50
CA GLU A 479 -15.72 59.95 1.67
C GLU A 479 -17.12 59.28 1.55
N GLU A 480 -17.76 59.01 2.69
CA GLU A 480 -19.24 59.01 2.90
C GLU A 480 -20.08 57.95 2.12
N ASP A 481 -21.17 57.35 2.61
CA ASP A 481 -22.04 57.58 3.75
C ASP A 481 -23.06 56.41 3.84
N ASN A 482 -23.58 56.14 5.05
CA ASN A 482 -24.98 55.86 5.47
C ASN A 482 -25.90 54.95 4.60
N SER A 483 -26.79 54.08 5.09
CA SER A 483 -27.52 53.92 6.37
C SER A 483 -28.48 52.71 6.29
N GLU A 484 -28.79 52.13 7.46
CA GLU A 484 -30.11 51.65 7.97
C GLU A 484 -30.85 50.40 7.41
N ASN A 485 -31.11 49.47 8.35
CA ASN A 485 -32.40 48.83 8.75
C ASN A 485 -33.14 47.92 7.73
N ASP A 486 -33.89 46.84 8.04
CA ASP A 486 -34.34 46.12 9.25
C ASP A 486 -34.83 44.73 8.77
N ASP A 487 -34.68 43.73 9.66
CA ASP A 487 -35.55 42.60 10.06
C ASP A 487 -36.60 41.91 9.14
N ASP A 488 -36.60 40.58 9.33
CA ASP A 488 -37.67 39.57 9.38
C ASP A 488 -38.18 38.77 8.13
N ASP A 489 -38.00 37.45 8.31
CA ASP A 489 -38.87 36.30 8.01
C ASP A 489 -38.91 35.57 6.64
N ASP A 490 -38.67 34.26 6.78
CA ASP A 490 -39.31 33.10 6.15
C ASP A 490 -38.83 32.46 4.81
N GLU A 491 -38.50 31.18 4.99
CA GLU A 491 -38.72 30.00 4.13
C GLU A 491 -38.03 29.81 2.77
N ALA A 492 -37.37 28.65 2.70
CA ALA A 492 -37.28 27.74 1.55
C ALA A 492 -36.44 28.14 0.32
N MET A 493 -35.23 27.59 0.30
CA MET A 493 -34.68 26.81 -0.83
C MET A 493 -34.65 27.53 -2.19
N GLU A 494 -33.72 28.47 -2.35
CA GLU A 494 -33.25 28.92 -3.66
C GLU A 494 -31.74 28.75 -3.82
N ARG A 495 -31.38 28.34 -5.04
CA ARG A 495 -30.01 28.20 -5.54
C ARG A 495 -29.40 29.59 -5.63
N THR A 496 -28.29 29.83 -4.93
CA THR A 496 -27.47 31.01 -5.15
C THR A 496 -26.03 30.59 -5.45
N GLU A 497 -25.70 30.78 -6.73
CA GLU A 497 -24.35 31.07 -7.18
C GLU A 497 -23.86 32.32 -6.45
N HIS A 498 -22.92 32.16 -5.52
CA HIS A 498 -21.99 33.23 -5.16
C HIS A 498 -20.68 32.63 -4.64
N SER A 499 -19.76 32.43 -5.58
CA SER A 499 -18.36 32.87 -5.53
C SER A 499 -17.87 33.43 -4.18
N ASP A 500 -17.49 32.54 -3.27
CA ASP A 500 -16.48 32.83 -2.23
C ASP A 500 -15.13 32.22 -2.67
N TRP A 501 -14.65 32.68 -3.84
CA TRP A 501 -13.23 32.56 -4.14
C TRP A 501 -12.54 33.78 -3.52
N PRO A 502 -11.46 33.63 -2.74
CA PRO A 502 -10.75 34.79 -2.20
C PRO A 502 -10.18 35.63 -3.36
N HIS A 503 -10.88 36.70 -3.71
CA HIS A 503 -10.43 37.74 -4.64
C HIS A 503 -9.37 38.64 -3.97
N GLU A 504 -8.25 38.05 -3.58
CA GLU A 504 -7.00 38.76 -3.38
C GLU A 504 -5.89 37.84 -3.89
N LYS A 505 -5.15 38.30 -4.90
CA LYS A 505 -3.89 37.68 -5.36
C LYS A 505 -2.84 37.82 -4.25
N LYS A 506 -3.01 37.10 -3.14
CA LYS A 506 -1.90 36.77 -2.24
C LYS A 506 -1.07 35.72 -2.96
N ALA A 507 0.25 35.89 -2.98
CA ALA A 507 1.17 34.94 -3.57
C ALA A 507 1.01 33.58 -2.87
N TYR A 508 0.26 32.68 -3.48
CA TYR A 508 0.13 31.31 -2.99
C TYR A 508 1.35 30.54 -3.48
N ASN A 509 2.15 30.03 -2.54
CA ASN A 509 3.25 29.11 -2.84
C ASN A 509 2.68 27.91 -3.59
N LEU A 510 2.97 27.84 -4.89
CA LEU A 510 2.39 26.89 -5.81
C LEU A 510 3.18 25.58 -5.70
N ALA A 511 2.54 24.53 -5.19
CA ALA A 511 3.08 23.18 -5.19
C ALA A 511 2.23 22.33 -6.13
N LYS A 512 2.56 22.33 -7.43
CA LYS A 512 1.96 21.39 -8.39
C LYS A 512 2.60 20.03 -8.16
N ASN A 513 1.86 18.92 -8.24
CA ASN A 513 2.42 17.58 -8.06
C ASN A 513 2.80 17.03 -9.44
N VAL A 514 4.09 16.80 -9.71
CA VAL A 514 4.50 15.95 -10.83
C VAL A 514 4.18 14.51 -10.45
N ASP A 515 3.16 13.94 -11.09
CA ASP A 515 2.79 12.54 -10.87
C ASP A 515 3.89 11.63 -11.45
N VAL A 516 4.37 10.69 -10.63
CA VAL A 516 5.31 9.66 -11.06
C VAL A 516 4.62 8.77 -12.11
N PRO A 517 5.22 8.58 -13.31
CA PRO A 517 4.67 7.66 -14.30
C PRO A 517 4.58 6.25 -13.69
N LYS A 518 3.36 5.69 -13.60
CA LYS A 518 3.12 4.37 -13.00
C LYS A 518 3.98 3.27 -13.57
N ALA A 519 4.17 3.30 -14.89
CA ALA A 519 5.02 2.37 -15.61
C ALA A 519 6.42 2.21 -14.98
N LEU A 520 7.01 3.25 -14.36
CA LEU A 520 8.34 3.14 -13.75
C LEU A 520 8.36 2.19 -12.54
N GLY A 521 7.33 2.22 -11.68
CA GLY A 521 7.21 1.28 -10.57
C GLY A 521 6.82 -0.11 -11.07
N ASP A 522 5.87 -0.17 -12.01
CA ASP A 522 5.36 -1.42 -12.58
C ASP A 522 6.50 -2.25 -13.23
N ILE A 523 7.48 -1.59 -13.86
CA ILE A 523 8.67 -2.26 -14.43
C ILE A 523 9.56 -2.86 -13.34
N VAL A 524 9.76 -2.17 -12.22
CA VAL A 524 10.59 -2.70 -11.13
C VAL A 524 9.95 -3.97 -10.55
N GLU A 525 8.64 -3.95 -10.36
CA GLU A 525 7.87 -5.13 -9.93
C GLU A 525 7.94 -6.26 -10.96
N ALA A 526 7.77 -5.94 -12.24
CA ALA A 526 7.88 -6.91 -13.33
C ALA A 526 9.28 -7.53 -13.43
N LEU A 527 10.36 -6.74 -13.22
CA LEU A 527 11.73 -7.24 -13.19
C LEU A 527 11.97 -8.17 -12.01
N ILE A 528 11.42 -7.86 -10.83
CA ILE A 528 11.49 -8.72 -9.65
C ILE A 528 10.79 -10.05 -9.92
N ALA A 529 9.59 -10.02 -10.53
CA ALA A 529 8.90 -11.23 -10.96
C ALA A 529 9.72 -12.01 -11.98
N ALA A 530 10.29 -11.37 -12.99
CA ALA A 530 11.15 -12.02 -13.98
C ALA A 530 12.33 -12.77 -13.32
N VAL A 531 13.00 -12.15 -12.35
CA VAL A 531 14.07 -12.79 -11.57
C VAL A 531 13.54 -14.02 -10.85
N TYR A 532 12.42 -13.89 -10.14
CA TYR A 532 11.81 -14.99 -9.41
C TYR A 532 11.42 -16.16 -10.32
N LEU A 533 10.85 -15.89 -11.49
CA LEU A 533 10.46 -16.93 -12.45
C LEU A 533 11.66 -17.66 -13.06
N ASP A 534 12.77 -16.95 -13.27
CA ASP A 534 14.01 -17.53 -13.80
C ASP A 534 14.77 -18.36 -12.74
N CYS A 535 14.89 -17.84 -11.50
CA CYS A 535 15.68 -18.46 -10.44
C CYS A 535 14.89 -19.48 -9.59
N ARG A 536 13.58 -19.28 -9.44
CA ARG A 536 12.65 -20.04 -8.56
C ARG A 536 13.09 -20.14 -7.12
N ASN A 537 13.74 -19.08 -6.64
CA ASN A 537 14.25 -19.04 -5.29
C ASN A 537 14.04 -17.65 -4.69
N LEU A 538 13.17 -17.59 -3.69
CA LEU A 538 12.86 -16.36 -2.95
C LEU A 538 14.11 -15.76 -2.27
N ASP A 539 15.10 -16.56 -1.89
CA ASP A 539 16.35 -16.05 -1.29
C ASP A 539 17.19 -15.26 -2.29
N ILE A 540 17.27 -15.75 -3.53
CA ILE A 540 18.01 -15.06 -4.61
C ILE A 540 17.24 -13.80 -5.02
N THR A 541 15.92 -13.91 -5.15
CA THR A 541 15.05 -12.75 -5.43
C THR A 541 15.19 -11.68 -4.33
N TRP A 542 15.22 -12.08 -3.05
CA TRP A 542 15.44 -11.17 -1.94
C TRP A 542 16.80 -10.47 -2.01
N GLN A 543 17.88 -11.18 -2.36
CA GLN A 543 19.20 -10.56 -2.53
C GLN A 543 19.19 -9.46 -3.61
N VAL A 544 18.46 -9.69 -4.70
CA VAL A 544 18.28 -8.67 -5.75
C VAL A 544 17.48 -7.48 -5.21
N ILE A 545 16.33 -7.72 -4.57
CA ILE A 545 15.49 -6.66 -3.99
C ILE A 545 16.28 -5.84 -2.96
N TYR A 546 16.98 -6.51 -2.04
CA TYR A 546 17.79 -5.87 -1.02
C TYR A 546 18.88 -4.99 -1.63
N ASN A 547 19.57 -5.45 -2.68
CA ASN A 547 20.58 -4.64 -3.36
C ASN A 547 20.01 -3.38 -4.03
N LEU A 548 18.78 -3.46 -4.56
CA LEU A 548 18.08 -2.33 -5.17
C LEU A 548 17.56 -1.32 -4.12
N MET A 549 17.10 -1.82 -2.96
CA MET A 549 16.36 -1.02 -1.97
C MET A 549 17.10 -0.78 -0.66
N LYS A 550 18.36 -1.20 -0.51
CA LYS A 550 19.10 -1.13 0.77
C LYS A 550 19.11 0.26 1.40
N PHE A 551 19.19 1.31 0.58
CA PHE A 551 19.26 2.69 1.06
C PHE A 551 17.94 3.11 1.70
N GLU A 552 16.82 2.86 1.01
CA GLU A 552 15.47 3.10 1.50
C GLU A 552 15.14 2.25 2.72
N LEU A 553 15.53 0.97 2.70
CA LEU A 553 15.32 0.05 3.83
C LEU A 553 16.02 0.57 5.09
N GLU A 554 17.24 1.11 4.98
CA GLU A 554 17.96 1.68 6.11
C GLU A 554 17.42 3.05 6.53
N GLU A 555 17.13 3.94 5.58
CA GLU A 555 16.65 5.30 5.84
C GLU A 555 15.26 5.28 6.48
N PHE A 556 14.30 4.56 5.88
CA PHE A 556 12.93 4.49 6.39
C PHE A 556 12.82 3.66 7.67
N SER A 557 13.75 2.73 7.91
CA SER A 557 13.84 2.05 9.21
C SER A 557 14.27 2.98 10.34
N ARG A 558 15.05 4.04 10.05
CA ARG A 558 15.43 5.05 11.05
C ARG A 558 14.32 6.08 11.26
N ASN A 559 13.75 6.57 10.17
CA ASN A 559 12.66 7.55 10.17
C ASN A 559 11.51 7.01 9.32
N VAL A 560 10.54 6.37 9.97
CA VAL A 560 9.35 5.84 9.27
C VAL A 560 8.58 7.03 8.68
N PRO A 561 8.38 7.10 7.35
CA PRO A 561 7.58 8.15 6.74
C PRO A 561 6.12 7.97 7.15
N ILE A 562 5.61 8.89 7.97
CA ILE A 562 4.21 8.86 8.42
C ILE A 562 3.35 9.63 7.42
N ASP A 563 2.13 9.16 7.15
CA ASP A 563 1.20 9.95 6.35
C ASP A 563 0.89 11.28 7.06
N PRO A 564 1.01 12.45 6.38
CA PRO A 564 0.86 13.74 7.02
C PRO A 564 -0.57 13.97 7.54
N VAL A 565 -1.58 13.34 6.96
CA VAL A 565 -2.95 13.40 7.48
C VAL A 565 -3.01 12.69 8.83
N ARG A 566 -2.46 11.48 8.91
CA ARG A 566 -2.40 10.68 10.13
C ARG A 566 -1.56 11.36 11.20
N GLN A 567 -0.39 11.89 10.84
CA GLN A 567 0.50 12.63 11.74
C GLN A 567 -0.19 13.87 12.33
N LEU A 568 -1.05 14.54 11.55
CA LEU A 568 -1.84 15.68 12.03
C LEU A 568 -3.01 15.23 12.92
N GLU A 569 -3.69 14.13 12.59
CA GLU A 569 -4.78 13.54 13.37
C GLU A 569 -4.31 12.97 14.72
N GLU A 570 -3.13 12.34 14.76
CA GLU A 570 -2.49 11.81 15.99
C GLU A 570 -1.94 12.92 16.89
N ASN A 571 -1.74 14.13 16.37
CA ASN A 571 -1.29 15.26 17.16
C ASN A 571 -2.44 15.77 18.08
N LYS A 572 -2.35 15.43 19.37
CA LYS A 572 -3.35 15.75 20.40
C LYS A 572 -3.70 17.25 20.49
N GLN A 573 -2.80 18.13 20.10
CA GLN A 573 -3.01 19.58 20.14
C GLN A 573 -3.74 20.11 18.89
N ALA A 574 -3.58 19.47 17.74
CA ALA A 574 -4.01 19.99 16.46
C ALA A 574 -5.52 19.82 16.19
N LYS A 575 -6.13 18.70 16.64
CA LYS A 575 -7.55 18.35 16.41
C LYS A 575 -8.08 18.81 15.02
N PRO A 576 -7.47 18.34 13.92
CA PRO A 576 -7.76 18.85 12.60
C PRO A 576 -9.21 18.55 12.16
N LYS A 577 -9.83 19.50 11.45
CA LYS A 577 -11.13 19.34 10.78
C LYS A 577 -10.98 19.72 9.31
N TYR A 578 -11.38 18.81 8.43
CA TYR A 578 -11.34 19.01 6.99
C TYR A 578 -12.73 19.37 6.48
N LYS A 579 -12.82 20.45 5.68
CA LYS A 579 -14.06 20.83 4.98
C LYS A 579 -14.26 19.96 3.73
N PRO A 580 -15.50 19.85 3.21
CA PRO A 580 -15.75 19.15 1.96
C PRO A 580 -14.92 19.75 0.81
N PRO A 581 -14.47 18.91 -0.14
CA PRO A 581 -13.63 19.36 -1.24
C PRO A 581 -14.39 20.32 -2.17
N VAL A 582 -13.74 21.41 -2.57
CA VAL A 582 -14.22 22.36 -3.58
C VAL A 582 -13.50 22.05 -4.89
N ILE A 583 -14.25 21.92 -5.99
CA ILE A 583 -13.70 21.52 -7.29
C ILE A 583 -13.83 22.70 -8.25
N ASP A 584 -12.72 23.12 -8.85
CA ASP A 584 -12.72 24.13 -9.93
C ASP A 584 -11.75 23.71 -11.04
N ASN A 585 -12.23 23.68 -12.29
CA ASN A 585 -11.44 23.41 -13.51
C ASN A 585 -10.39 22.27 -13.42
N ASN A 586 -10.78 21.11 -12.88
CA ASN A 586 -9.97 19.90 -12.61
C ASN A 586 -9.01 19.94 -11.41
N ASP A 587 -8.91 21.05 -10.69
CA ASP A 587 -8.18 21.12 -9.43
C ASP A 587 -9.16 21.01 -8.25
N VAL A 588 -8.80 20.16 -7.28
CA VAL A 588 -9.57 19.96 -6.04
C VAL A 588 -8.86 20.69 -4.91
N MET A 589 -9.59 21.53 -4.20
CA MET A 589 -9.14 22.22 -2.99
C MET A 589 -9.78 21.58 -1.76
N VAL A 590 -8.98 21.34 -0.72
CA VAL A 590 -9.45 20.95 0.61
C VAL A 590 -8.91 21.93 1.64
N GLU A 591 -9.82 22.53 2.40
CA GLU A 591 -9.49 23.38 3.54
C GLU A 591 -9.34 22.52 4.81
N CYS A 592 -8.24 22.70 5.52
CA CYS A 592 -7.95 22.07 6.80
C CYS A 592 -7.87 23.13 7.89
N VAL A 593 -8.78 23.06 8.86
CA VAL A 593 -8.80 23.89 10.06
C VAL A 593 -8.17 23.11 11.20
N PHE A 594 -7.15 23.66 11.85
CA PHE A 594 -6.45 23.01 12.95
C PHE A 594 -6.12 24.00 14.06
N ASN A 595 -5.94 23.51 15.28
CA ASN A 595 -5.57 24.31 16.44
C ASN A 595 -4.05 24.35 16.59
N CYS A 596 -3.49 25.53 16.79
CA CYS A 596 -2.08 25.75 17.06
C CYS A 596 -1.95 26.78 18.19
N LEU A 597 -1.40 26.38 19.34
CA LEU A 597 -1.21 27.25 20.51
C LEU A 597 -2.49 28.03 20.91
N ASP A 598 -3.62 27.32 20.98
CA ASP A 598 -4.96 27.86 21.30
C ASP A 598 -5.54 28.87 20.29
N LYS A 599 -5.00 28.90 19.05
CA LYS A 599 -5.57 29.63 17.91
C LYS A 599 -5.97 28.67 16.80
N LEU A 600 -7.17 28.87 16.25
CA LEU A 600 -7.64 28.18 15.05
C LEU A 600 -6.98 28.78 13.81
N LEU A 601 -6.21 27.96 13.09
CA LEU A 601 -5.56 28.31 11.82
C LEU A 601 -6.17 27.50 10.69
N THR A 602 -6.19 28.08 9.50
CA THR A 602 -6.70 27.46 8.28
C THR A 602 -5.59 27.30 7.24
N THR A 603 -5.58 26.15 6.58
CA THR A 603 -4.65 25.82 5.49
C THR A 603 -5.42 25.26 4.31
N HIS A 604 -4.90 25.46 3.10
CA HIS A 604 -5.56 25.06 1.88
C HIS A 604 -4.61 24.15 1.10
N GLY A 605 -5.08 22.94 0.81
CA GLY A 605 -4.36 21.99 -0.03
C GLY A 605 -5.03 21.87 -1.39
N PHE A 606 -4.23 21.85 -2.44
CA PHE A 606 -4.68 21.65 -3.81
C PHE A 606 -4.16 20.30 -4.34
N GLY A 607 -4.91 19.67 -5.24
CA GLY A 607 -4.47 18.46 -5.94
C GLY A 607 -5.49 17.97 -6.96
N CYS A 608 -5.11 17.00 -7.79
CA CYS A 608 -5.98 16.46 -8.84
C CYS A 608 -7.17 15.65 -8.26
N ASN A 609 -7.05 15.17 -7.02
CA ASN A 609 -8.06 14.40 -6.30
C ASN A 609 -8.21 14.89 -4.86
N ALA A 610 -9.40 14.71 -4.26
CA ALA A 610 -9.68 15.10 -2.87
C ALA A 610 -8.68 14.50 -1.85
N LYS A 611 -8.19 13.27 -2.08
CA LYS A 611 -7.16 12.65 -1.24
C LYS A 611 -5.80 13.37 -1.31
N GLN A 612 -5.37 13.78 -2.50
CA GLN A 612 -4.12 14.53 -2.69
C GLN A 612 -4.23 15.92 -2.06
N ALA A 613 -5.35 16.60 -2.31
CA ALA A 613 -5.65 17.91 -1.72
C ALA A 613 -5.67 17.87 -0.18
N LYS A 614 -6.35 16.88 0.41
CA LYS A 614 -6.36 16.67 1.89
C LYS A 614 -4.94 16.51 2.43
N LYS A 615 -4.11 15.76 1.72
CA LYS A 615 -2.72 15.47 2.13
C LYS A 615 -1.80 16.69 2.00
N ALA A 616 -1.98 17.49 0.94
CA ALA A 616 -1.29 18.75 0.77
C ALA A 616 -1.65 19.75 1.89
N ALA A 617 -2.94 19.86 2.23
CA ALA A 617 -3.42 20.69 3.33
C ALA A 617 -2.81 20.25 4.67
N ALA A 618 -2.82 18.95 4.95
CA ALA A 618 -2.24 18.39 6.17
C ALA A 618 -0.73 18.67 6.30
N LYS A 619 0.02 18.58 5.19
CA LYS A 619 1.47 18.86 5.20
C LYS A 619 1.75 20.34 5.48
N GLN A 620 0.99 21.26 4.89
CA GLN A 620 1.12 22.69 5.20
C GLN A 620 0.80 22.97 6.68
N ALA A 621 -0.26 22.36 7.22
CA ALA A 621 -0.61 22.47 8.63
C ALA A 621 0.54 21.97 9.54
N LEU A 622 1.14 20.82 9.21
CA LEU A 622 2.29 20.28 9.93
C LEU A 622 3.52 21.19 9.84
N GLN A 623 3.79 21.81 8.68
CA GLN A 623 4.88 22.78 8.55
C GLN A 623 4.68 24.01 9.43
N ILE A 624 3.45 24.50 9.54
CA ILE A 624 3.11 25.61 10.44
C ILE A 624 3.29 25.19 11.90
N LEU A 625 2.81 24.00 12.28
CA LEU A 625 3.01 23.46 13.62
C LEU A 625 4.50 23.29 13.96
N ALA A 626 5.31 22.81 13.01
CA ALA A 626 6.77 22.65 13.17
C ALA A 626 7.49 23.99 13.34
N LYS A 627 7.05 25.04 12.63
CA LYS A 627 7.59 26.41 12.77
C LYS A 627 7.28 27.05 14.13
N HIS A 628 6.18 26.66 14.77
CA HIS A 628 5.73 27.19 16.06
C HIS A 628 6.11 26.32 17.27
N SER A 629 6.79 25.19 17.06
CA SER A 629 7.27 24.29 18.12
C SER A 629 8.77 24.43 18.42
N ASN A 630 9.50 25.23 17.63
CA ASN A 630 10.82 25.79 17.96
C ASN A 630 10.65 27.21 18.50
#